data_AF-A0A949Y742-F1
#
_entry.id   AF-A0A949Y742-F1
#
_cell.length_a   1.000
_cell.length_b   1.000
_cell.length_c   1.000
_cell.angle_alpha   90.00
_cell.angle_beta   90.00
_cell.angle_gamma   90.00
#
_symmetry.space_group_name_H-M   'P 1'
#
loop_
_entity.id
_entity.type
_entity.pdbx_description
1 polymer ?
#
loop_
_entity_poly.entity_id
_entity_poly.type
_entity_poly.pdbx_seq_one_letter_code
_entity_poly.pdbx_strand_id
1 'polypeptide(L)'
;MAAKIVAFALAAVAVLLVIGFPLPTEPRQAFLSPGDSVVSEVVGSGTCEVSYDGFIWYATGPGSFAPLVIRTSRCSNGSRLASLLQPPIPAWARPHGPTHTLFVATSFQEIPSRAGMHRIAALAHAHGIPVTWMTGQPSTFDITGDLYAEYHRQFGDDLQTRPTNHNPFAIASPTPTHFALLAARTFDWFRPVVAIEGSGYARDISADMADGYRAFWGIAWNSHGLDNDYDEGTPWGAYCADKRSYRRPAPDRSCDLVGLEWTARDLTRSAISEHEEFYSTDPDDLQVAGFDAASGAAYVRALVDAYAAAGESSPVVMISQQEADQMERAPLWSSIPTSTALLDALYSQARTDGLHVVTLAQAAGAARAFADRPAAVAFPYIWSFAVPEAWAPWSYRGPYPATIDYHDAAAGMTFIAGRTTPVRVFPYARAARSSEFLTLPRLQRSEMPALTGASFAGGTLTLRFDSPVAVHYGVALWSDPAKVRWSSSRALITYAGRAGAVAAFDLPRGRSVLELRCTGCLGAALPLAL
;
A
#
# COMPACT_ATOMS: atom_id res chain seq x y z
N MET A 1 2.61 -11.33 -44.10
CA MET A 1 1.65 -10.90 -43.06
C MET A 1 2.33 -10.76 -41.70
N ALA A 2 3.06 -11.78 -41.21
CA ALA A 2 3.81 -11.74 -39.94
C ALA A 2 4.78 -10.54 -39.80
N ALA A 3 5.57 -10.22 -40.83
CA ALA A 3 6.49 -9.08 -40.79
C ALA A 3 5.80 -7.71 -40.68
N LYS A 4 4.56 -7.57 -41.18
CA LYS A 4 3.78 -6.33 -41.06
C LYS A 4 3.15 -6.19 -39.67
N ILE A 5 2.81 -7.30 -39.02
CA ILE A 5 2.29 -7.32 -37.64
C ILE A 5 3.40 -6.95 -36.65
N VAL A 6 4.61 -7.49 -36.84
CA VAL A 6 5.79 -7.14 -36.00
C VAL A 6 6.17 -5.66 -36.17
N ALA A 7 6.14 -5.13 -37.39
CA ALA A 7 6.42 -3.71 -37.64
C ALA A 7 5.35 -2.77 -37.02
N PHE A 8 4.07 -3.17 -37.03
CA PHE A 8 3.00 -2.39 -36.40
C PHE A 8 3.08 -2.44 -34.87
N ALA A 9 3.41 -3.60 -34.28
CA ALA A 9 3.63 -3.73 -32.85
C ALA A 9 4.84 -2.90 -32.37
N LEU A 10 5.96 -2.93 -33.10
CA LEU A 10 7.14 -2.12 -32.80
C LEU A 10 6.88 -0.62 -32.97
N ALA A 11 6.07 -0.22 -33.97
CA ALA A 11 5.68 1.17 -34.16
C ALA A 11 4.70 1.66 -33.07
N ALA A 12 3.77 0.83 -32.61
CA ALA A 12 2.88 1.16 -31.50
C ALA A 12 3.64 1.32 -30.18
N VAL A 13 4.61 0.44 -29.90
CA VAL A 13 5.52 0.57 -28.74
C VAL A 13 6.40 1.81 -28.85
N ALA A 14 6.90 2.15 -30.05
CA ALA A 14 7.70 3.35 -30.27
C ALA A 14 6.88 4.65 -30.16
N VAL A 15 5.60 4.65 -30.55
CA VAL A 15 4.71 5.82 -30.43
C VAL A 15 4.28 6.03 -28.98
N LEU A 16 4.06 4.96 -28.20
CA LEU A 16 3.85 5.05 -26.75
C LEU A 16 5.05 5.64 -26.00
N LEU A 17 6.28 5.47 -26.52
CA LEU A 17 7.50 6.08 -25.96
C LEU A 17 7.70 7.56 -26.32
N VAL A 18 6.98 8.11 -27.31
CA VAL A 18 7.19 9.49 -27.83
C VAL A 18 6.12 10.48 -27.35
N ILE A 19 5.01 10.03 -26.78
CA ILE A 19 4.10 10.90 -26.02
C ILE A 19 4.91 11.33 -24.79
N GLY A 20 5.39 12.58 -24.81
CA GLY A 20 6.17 13.17 -23.73
C GLY A 20 5.32 13.22 -22.47
N PHE A 21 5.30 12.14 -21.70
CA PHE A 21 4.83 12.16 -20.33
C PHE A 21 5.59 13.30 -19.64
N PRO A 22 4.89 14.18 -18.90
CA PRO A 22 5.56 15.24 -18.17
C PRO A 22 6.59 14.57 -17.25
N LEU A 23 7.87 14.69 -17.61
CA LEU A 23 8.94 14.19 -16.77
C LEU A 23 8.77 14.87 -15.42
N PRO A 24 8.78 14.12 -14.30
CA PRO A 24 8.71 14.74 -12.98
C PRO A 24 9.78 15.83 -12.93
N THR A 25 9.35 17.05 -12.59
CA THR A 25 10.19 18.24 -12.69
C THR A 25 11.41 18.19 -11.76
N GLU A 26 11.46 17.23 -10.84
CA GLU A 26 12.60 16.97 -9.97
C GLU A 26 12.97 15.47 -9.91
N PRO A 27 14.27 15.15 -9.95
CA PRO A 27 14.73 13.77 -9.75
C PRO A 27 14.32 13.27 -8.37
N ARG A 28 13.73 12.08 -8.34
CA ARG A 28 13.31 11.45 -7.09
C ARG A 28 14.51 11.17 -6.20
N GLN A 29 14.34 11.39 -4.91
CA GLN A 29 15.34 11.01 -3.94
C GLN A 29 15.35 9.48 -3.83
N ALA A 30 16.49 8.86 -4.14
CA ALA A 30 16.65 7.43 -3.96
C ALA A 30 16.33 7.03 -2.51
N PHE A 31 15.58 5.94 -2.35
CA PHE A 31 15.23 5.41 -1.04
C PHE A 31 16.48 5.13 -0.20
N LEU A 32 17.53 4.56 -0.82
CA LEU A 32 18.86 4.41 -0.26
C LEU A 32 19.79 5.50 -0.82
N SER A 33 20.49 6.21 0.07
CA SER A 33 21.47 7.20 -0.32
C SER A 33 22.85 6.55 -0.57
N PRO A 34 23.71 7.17 -1.41
CA PRO A 34 25.11 6.74 -1.50
C PRO A 34 25.77 6.67 -0.11
N GLY A 35 26.42 5.54 0.18
CA GLY A 35 27.07 5.27 1.47
C GLY A 35 26.19 4.58 2.52
N ASP A 36 24.89 4.41 2.25
CA ASP A 36 24.03 3.59 3.10
C ASP A 36 24.43 2.11 3.00
N SER A 37 24.45 1.42 4.15
CA SER A 37 24.70 -0.02 4.23
C SER A 37 23.46 -0.73 4.75
N VAL A 38 23.06 -1.82 4.09
CA VAL A 38 21.99 -2.69 4.58
C VAL A 38 22.59 -3.91 5.28
N VAL A 39 22.30 -4.05 6.57
CA VAL A 39 22.81 -5.15 7.41
C VAL A 39 21.64 -5.98 7.94
N SER A 40 21.88 -7.28 8.14
CA SER A 40 20.85 -8.23 8.59
C SER A 40 21.43 -9.38 9.41
N GLU A 41 22.68 -9.27 9.84
CA GLU A 41 23.35 -10.27 10.67
C GLU A 41 24.46 -9.65 11.52
N VAL A 42 24.59 -10.11 12.77
CA VAL A 42 25.79 -9.94 13.59
C VAL A 42 26.57 -11.26 13.59
N VAL A 43 27.72 -11.26 12.94
CA VAL A 43 28.67 -12.39 12.92
C VAL A 43 29.60 -12.26 14.12
N GLY A 44 29.55 -13.23 15.04
CA GLY A 44 30.33 -13.24 16.28
C GLY A 44 29.47 -13.59 17.50
N SER A 45 30.01 -13.44 18.71
CA SER A 45 29.29 -13.71 19.98
C SER A 45 28.90 -12.44 20.74
N GLY A 46 29.32 -11.26 20.29
CA GLY A 46 29.03 -9.99 20.93
C GLY A 46 27.84 -9.26 20.31
N THR A 47 27.44 -8.17 20.95
CA THR A 47 26.41 -7.25 20.46
C THR A 47 27.01 -6.17 19.55
N CYS A 48 26.18 -5.63 18.66
CA CYS A 48 26.46 -4.38 17.97
C CYS A 48 25.40 -3.34 18.32
N GLU A 49 25.79 -2.07 18.33
CA GLU A 49 24.88 -0.94 18.27
C GLU A 49 24.95 -0.35 16.86
N VAL A 50 23.80 -0.04 16.28
CA VAL A 50 23.70 0.52 14.93
C VAL A 50 22.91 1.81 14.92
N SER A 51 23.29 2.73 14.04
CA SER A 51 22.58 3.98 13.84
C SER A 51 22.69 4.47 12.40
N TYR A 52 21.59 4.99 11.88
CA TYR A 52 21.58 5.69 10.60
C TYR A 52 21.97 7.16 10.74
N ASP A 53 21.38 7.85 11.72
CA ASP A 53 21.53 9.30 11.91
C ASP A 53 22.67 9.69 12.87
N GLY A 54 23.26 8.71 13.56
CA GLY A 54 24.30 8.91 14.58
C GLY A 54 23.76 9.36 15.95
N PHE A 55 22.44 9.56 16.08
CA PHE A 55 21.78 10.08 17.27
C PHE A 55 20.95 9.01 17.98
N ILE A 56 20.15 8.24 17.23
CA ILE A 56 19.34 7.13 17.74
C ILE A 56 20.04 5.83 17.42
N TRP A 57 20.31 5.05 18.46
CA TRP A 57 21.04 3.79 18.38
C TRP A 57 20.12 2.62 18.69
N TYR A 58 20.30 1.52 17.99
CA TYR A 58 19.59 0.26 18.21
C TYR A 58 20.59 -0.84 18.55
N ALA A 59 20.30 -1.62 19.59
CA ALA A 59 21.11 -2.77 19.96
C ALA A 59 20.67 -4.01 19.18
N THR A 60 21.62 -4.71 18.57
CA THR A 60 21.44 -5.98 17.85
C THR A 60 22.35 -7.06 18.45
N GLY A 61 21.77 -8.21 18.80
CA GLY A 61 22.52 -9.36 19.31
C GLY A 61 23.10 -10.25 18.20
N PRO A 62 23.89 -11.28 18.56
CA PRO A 62 24.36 -12.31 17.63
C PRO A 62 23.23 -12.94 16.80
N GLY A 63 23.54 -13.29 15.55
CA GLY A 63 22.61 -13.97 14.65
C GLY A 63 21.97 -13.06 13.61
N SER A 64 20.98 -13.59 12.91
CA SER A 64 20.28 -12.91 11.82
C SER A 64 19.08 -12.11 12.32
N PHE A 65 18.78 -11.02 11.62
CA PHE A 65 17.67 -10.13 11.93
C PHE A 65 17.10 -9.50 10.64
N ALA A 66 15.93 -8.86 10.74
CA ALA A 66 15.34 -8.16 9.60
C ALA A 66 16.26 -7.03 9.09
N PRO A 67 16.32 -6.75 7.79
CA PRO A 67 17.30 -5.81 7.25
C PRO A 67 17.14 -4.39 7.80
N LEU A 68 18.25 -3.72 8.06
CA LEU A 68 18.31 -2.34 8.54
C LEU A 68 19.25 -1.51 7.68
N VAL A 69 18.84 -0.28 7.39
CA VAL A 69 19.78 0.72 6.84
C VAL A 69 20.56 1.36 7.97
N ILE A 70 21.88 1.38 7.82
CA ILE A 70 22.78 1.98 8.79
C ILE A 70 23.83 2.84 8.08
N ARG A 71 24.43 3.76 8.85
CA ARG A 71 25.62 4.53 8.44
C ARG A 71 26.77 4.41 9.43
N THR A 72 26.45 4.09 10.68
CA THR A 72 27.41 3.96 11.75
C THR A 72 27.07 2.73 12.59
N SER A 73 28.12 2.09 13.12
CA SER A 73 27.98 0.93 14.00
C SER A 73 29.09 0.89 15.03
N ARG A 74 28.83 0.19 16.13
CA ARG A 74 29.79 -0.11 17.19
C ARG A 74 29.60 -1.57 17.58
N CYS A 75 30.56 -2.42 17.29
CA CYS A 75 30.50 -3.83 17.63
C CYS A 75 31.53 -4.16 18.71
N SER A 76 31.15 -5.08 19.61
CA SER A 76 32.09 -5.69 20.54
C SER A 76 33.23 -6.41 19.80
N ASN A 77 34.40 -6.54 20.45
CA ASN A 77 35.56 -7.19 19.87
C ASN A 77 35.22 -8.60 19.33
N GLY A 78 35.62 -8.87 18.08
CA GLY A 78 35.35 -10.14 17.40
C GLY A 78 33.97 -10.25 16.77
N SER A 79 33.12 -9.22 16.87
CA SER A 79 31.81 -9.16 16.21
C SER A 79 31.85 -8.18 15.04
N ARG A 80 31.12 -8.49 13.97
CA ARG A 80 30.96 -7.62 12.80
C ARG A 80 29.56 -7.74 12.22
N LEU A 81 29.13 -6.72 11.50
CA LEU A 81 27.88 -6.75 10.75
C LEU A 81 28.09 -7.40 9.38
N ALA A 82 27.07 -8.09 8.91
CA ALA A 82 26.99 -8.65 7.57
C ALA A 82 25.58 -8.45 6.97
N SER A 83 25.49 -8.68 5.66
CA SER A 83 24.24 -8.66 4.92
C SER A 83 23.98 -10.08 4.41
N LEU A 84 22.79 -10.60 4.67
CA LEU A 84 22.34 -11.89 4.17
C LEU A 84 21.58 -11.68 2.87
N LEU A 85 21.77 -12.58 1.91
CA LEU A 85 20.94 -12.56 0.71
C LEU A 85 19.47 -12.75 1.10
N GLN A 86 19.16 -13.73 1.94
CA GLN A 86 17.81 -14.06 2.39
C GLN A 86 17.70 -13.86 3.92
N PRO A 87 17.49 -12.62 4.39
CA PRO A 87 17.27 -12.34 5.80
C PRO A 87 15.97 -13.01 6.29
N PRO A 88 15.86 -13.33 7.59
CA PRO A 88 14.61 -13.82 8.15
C PRO A 88 13.51 -12.73 8.06
N ILE A 89 12.27 -13.17 7.80
CA ILE A 89 11.10 -12.33 8.03
C ILE A 89 10.96 -12.11 9.55
N PRO A 90 10.86 -10.86 10.04
CA PRO A 90 10.78 -10.60 11.46
C PRO A 90 9.54 -11.22 12.10
N ALA A 91 9.65 -11.60 13.38
CA ALA A 91 8.56 -12.26 14.08
C ALA A 91 7.31 -11.36 14.25
N TRP A 92 7.49 -10.04 14.24
CA TRP A 92 6.39 -9.08 14.29
C TRP A 92 5.54 -9.07 13.02
N ALA A 93 6.05 -9.53 11.89
CA ALA A 93 5.35 -9.53 10.61
C ALA A 93 4.52 -10.79 10.36
N ARG A 94 4.59 -11.77 11.27
CA ARG A 94 3.71 -12.94 11.25
C ARG A 94 2.53 -12.69 12.19
N PRO A 95 1.30 -13.00 11.77
CA PRO A 95 0.16 -12.93 12.68
C PRO A 95 0.36 -13.97 13.80
N HIS A 96 -0.04 -13.60 15.01
CA HIS A 96 0.05 -14.41 16.22
C HIS A 96 -1.22 -14.32 17.09
N GLY A 97 -2.22 -13.57 16.64
CA GLY A 97 -3.50 -13.41 17.31
C GLY A 97 -4.61 -12.97 16.36
N PRO A 98 -5.78 -12.62 16.91
CA PRO A 98 -6.90 -12.10 16.12
C PRO A 98 -6.50 -10.83 15.36
N THR A 99 -6.90 -10.75 14.10
CA THR A 99 -6.68 -9.59 13.25
C THR A 99 -7.99 -8.85 12.99
N HIS A 100 -7.94 -7.53 12.88
CA HIS A 100 -9.06 -6.69 12.44
C HIS A 100 -9.04 -6.41 10.93
N THR A 101 -8.17 -7.09 10.19
CA THR A 101 -8.07 -6.94 8.74
C THR A 101 -9.35 -7.42 8.06
N LEU A 102 -9.92 -6.54 7.23
CA LEU A 102 -11.01 -6.86 6.33
C LEU A 102 -10.43 -7.35 5.00
N PHE A 103 -10.79 -8.56 4.58
CA PHE A 103 -10.40 -9.09 3.28
C PHE A 103 -11.55 -8.95 2.29
N VAL A 104 -11.27 -8.36 1.13
CA VAL A 104 -12.24 -8.16 0.05
C VAL A 104 -11.75 -8.85 -1.20
N ALA A 105 -12.55 -9.76 -1.76
CA ALA A 105 -12.35 -10.26 -3.11
C ALA A 105 -13.25 -9.48 -4.09
N THR A 106 -12.65 -8.92 -5.13
CA THR A 106 -13.37 -8.18 -6.17
C THR A 106 -13.08 -8.78 -7.54
N SER A 107 -14.00 -8.61 -8.48
CA SER A 107 -13.73 -8.94 -9.88
C SER A 107 -14.32 -7.90 -10.80
N PHE A 108 -13.47 -7.34 -11.66
CA PHE A 108 -13.88 -6.34 -12.65
C PHE A 108 -14.29 -7.01 -13.95
N GLN A 109 -15.39 -6.53 -14.52
CA GLN A 109 -15.96 -6.96 -15.79
C GLN A 109 -15.67 -5.89 -16.84
N GLU A 110 -14.43 -5.79 -17.27
CA GLU A 110 -14.08 -4.93 -18.40
C GLU A 110 -14.72 -5.47 -19.69
N ILE A 111 -14.57 -6.78 -19.91
CA ILE A 111 -15.27 -7.53 -20.94
C ILE A 111 -16.17 -8.58 -20.25
N PRO A 112 -17.48 -8.61 -20.54
CA PRO A 112 -18.38 -9.60 -19.94
C PRO A 112 -17.91 -11.03 -20.20
N SER A 113 -17.64 -11.80 -19.13
CA SER A 113 -17.06 -13.15 -19.23
C SER A 113 -17.73 -14.11 -18.26
N ARG A 114 -18.67 -14.92 -18.76
CA ARG A 114 -19.36 -15.94 -17.94
C ARG A 114 -18.40 -17.00 -17.43
N ALA A 115 -17.52 -17.53 -18.29
CA ALA A 115 -16.60 -18.59 -17.92
C ALA A 115 -15.56 -18.12 -16.90
N GLY A 116 -15.08 -16.88 -17.04
CA GLY A 116 -14.21 -16.24 -16.07
C GLY A 116 -14.88 -16.02 -14.72
N MET A 117 -16.11 -15.49 -14.73
CA MET A 117 -16.91 -15.33 -13.50
C MET A 117 -17.08 -16.67 -12.78
N HIS A 118 -17.43 -17.75 -13.48
CA HIS A 118 -17.54 -19.08 -12.87
C HIS A 118 -16.24 -19.54 -12.22
N ARG A 119 -15.07 -19.31 -12.83
CA ARG A 119 -13.78 -19.70 -12.25
C ARG A 119 -13.45 -18.90 -10.99
N ILE A 120 -13.62 -17.59 -11.02
CA ILE A 120 -13.34 -16.72 -9.87
C ILE A 120 -14.30 -17.06 -8.72
N ALA A 121 -15.59 -17.17 -9.01
CA ALA A 121 -16.62 -17.56 -8.03
C ALA A 121 -16.29 -18.92 -7.40
N ALA A 122 -16.04 -19.95 -8.21
CA ALA A 122 -15.71 -21.27 -7.71
C ALA A 122 -14.50 -21.28 -6.76
N LEU A 123 -13.46 -20.50 -7.06
CA LEU A 123 -12.29 -20.35 -6.20
C LEU A 123 -12.63 -19.63 -4.89
N ALA A 124 -13.23 -18.44 -4.97
CA ALA A 124 -13.53 -17.64 -3.79
C ALA A 124 -14.54 -18.35 -2.86
N HIS A 125 -15.61 -18.91 -3.44
CA HIS A 125 -16.68 -19.59 -2.71
C HIS A 125 -16.23 -20.92 -2.09
N ALA A 126 -15.25 -21.62 -2.67
CA ALA A 126 -14.63 -22.80 -2.05
C ALA A 126 -13.97 -22.47 -0.70
N HIS A 127 -13.50 -21.22 -0.55
CA HIS A 127 -12.98 -20.69 0.70
C HIS A 127 -14.06 -19.93 1.50
N GLY A 128 -15.30 -19.85 1.02
CA GLY A 128 -16.41 -19.11 1.64
C GLY A 128 -16.23 -17.59 1.64
N ILE A 129 -15.56 -17.06 0.62
CA ILE A 129 -15.31 -15.63 0.42
C ILE A 129 -16.35 -15.08 -0.57
N PRO A 130 -17.20 -14.11 -0.19
CA PRO A 130 -18.10 -13.47 -1.14
C PRO A 130 -17.29 -12.59 -2.10
N VAL A 131 -17.69 -12.57 -3.36
CA VAL A 131 -17.07 -11.73 -4.40
C VAL A 131 -17.91 -10.47 -4.58
N THR A 132 -17.25 -9.32 -4.69
CA THR A 132 -17.90 -8.11 -5.21
C THR A 132 -17.64 -8.00 -6.71
N TRP A 133 -18.69 -8.14 -7.50
CA TRP A 133 -18.65 -7.97 -8.94
C TRP A 133 -18.70 -6.48 -9.27
N MET A 134 -17.78 -6.04 -10.11
CA MET A 134 -17.62 -4.64 -10.49
C MET A 134 -17.84 -4.52 -11.99
N THR A 135 -18.75 -3.64 -12.41
CA THR A 135 -19.06 -3.47 -13.83
C THR A 135 -19.14 -2.00 -14.22
N GLY A 136 -18.62 -1.68 -15.40
CA GLY A 136 -18.73 -0.37 -16.03
C GLY A 136 -19.70 -0.31 -17.20
N GLN A 137 -20.33 -1.43 -17.59
CA GLN A 137 -21.10 -1.52 -18.83
C GLN A 137 -22.49 -2.12 -18.59
N PRO A 138 -23.58 -1.39 -18.91
CA PRO A 138 -24.95 -1.90 -18.80
C PRO A 138 -25.21 -3.22 -19.52
N SER A 139 -24.53 -3.49 -20.63
CA SER A 139 -24.63 -4.73 -21.40
C SER A 139 -24.26 -5.98 -20.59
N THR A 140 -23.47 -5.85 -19.52
CA THR A 140 -23.18 -6.97 -18.61
C THR A 140 -24.44 -7.57 -18.01
N PHE A 141 -25.50 -6.79 -17.78
CA PHE A 141 -26.72 -7.30 -17.15
C PHE A 141 -27.45 -8.32 -18.05
N ASP A 142 -27.42 -8.12 -19.37
CA ASP A 142 -28.04 -9.04 -20.32
C ASP A 142 -27.22 -10.34 -20.48
N ILE A 143 -25.89 -10.26 -20.28
CA ILE A 143 -24.96 -11.38 -20.54
C ILE A 143 -24.70 -12.22 -19.28
N THR A 144 -24.57 -11.58 -18.12
CA THR A 144 -24.14 -12.19 -16.85
C THR A 144 -25.04 -11.85 -15.66
N GLY A 145 -26.14 -11.10 -15.86
CA GLY A 145 -27.00 -10.65 -14.77
C GLY A 145 -27.66 -11.78 -13.97
N ASP A 146 -27.96 -12.91 -14.62
CA ASP A 146 -28.42 -14.13 -13.94
C ASP A 146 -27.39 -14.66 -12.94
N LEU A 147 -26.08 -14.59 -13.26
CA LEU A 147 -25.00 -14.99 -12.37
C LEU A 147 -24.87 -14.04 -11.17
N TYR A 148 -25.01 -12.73 -11.36
CA TYR A 148 -25.02 -11.79 -10.24
C TYR A 148 -26.14 -12.11 -9.24
N ALA A 149 -27.36 -12.35 -9.75
CA ALA A 149 -28.50 -12.68 -8.90
C ALA A 149 -28.34 -14.06 -8.23
N GLU A 150 -27.80 -15.04 -8.95
CA GLU A 150 -27.54 -16.37 -8.42
C GLU A 150 -26.51 -16.33 -7.28
N TYR A 151 -25.36 -15.73 -7.51
CA TYR A 151 -24.26 -15.70 -6.53
C TYR A 151 -24.57 -14.81 -5.33
N HIS A 152 -25.30 -13.71 -5.52
CA HIS A 152 -25.79 -12.92 -4.38
C HIS A 152 -26.65 -13.79 -3.45
N ARG A 153 -27.61 -14.53 -4.00
CA ARG A 153 -28.52 -15.38 -3.23
C ARG A 153 -27.82 -16.56 -2.56
N GLN A 154 -26.83 -17.17 -3.22
CA GLN A 154 -26.15 -18.37 -2.70
C GLN A 154 -24.99 -18.06 -1.75
N PHE A 155 -24.21 -17.02 -2.05
CA PHE A 155 -22.93 -16.76 -1.39
C PHE A 155 -22.85 -15.38 -0.74
N GLY A 156 -23.85 -14.52 -0.94
CA GLY A 156 -23.82 -13.14 -0.44
C GLY A 156 -22.88 -12.23 -1.22
N ASP A 157 -22.58 -12.59 -2.48
CA ASP A 157 -21.83 -11.73 -3.41
C ASP A 157 -22.52 -10.36 -3.56
N ASP A 158 -21.74 -9.34 -3.89
CA ASP A 158 -22.22 -7.97 -4.07
C ASP A 158 -21.99 -7.49 -5.51
N LEU A 159 -22.67 -6.40 -5.90
CA LEU A 159 -22.51 -5.75 -7.18
C LEU A 159 -22.29 -4.26 -6.95
N GLN A 160 -21.22 -3.73 -7.52
CA GLN A 160 -20.94 -2.29 -7.55
C GLN A 160 -20.72 -1.84 -9.00
N THR A 161 -21.07 -0.60 -9.30
CA THR A 161 -21.13 -0.10 -10.67
C THR A 161 -20.34 1.18 -10.86
N ARG A 162 -19.96 1.46 -12.11
CA ARG A 162 -19.33 2.72 -12.50
C ARG A 162 -20.38 3.79 -12.78
N PRO A 163 -20.38 4.92 -12.05
CA PRO A 163 -21.38 5.98 -12.20
C PRO A 163 -21.19 6.82 -13.49
N THR A 164 -20.02 6.79 -14.11
CA THR A 164 -19.71 7.63 -15.26
C THR A 164 -19.13 6.85 -16.45
N ASN A 165 -19.57 7.19 -17.65
CA ASN A 165 -19.12 6.55 -18.88
C ASN A 165 -17.79 7.16 -19.24
N HIS A 166 -16.79 6.30 -19.34
CA HIS A 166 -15.48 6.70 -19.78
C HIS A 166 -15.31 6.21 -21.19
N ASN A 167 -15.47 7.15 -22.12
CA ASN A 167 -15.03 6.91 -23.47
C ASN A 167 -13.49 7.02 -23.44
N PRO A 168 -12.74 5.93 -23.68
CA PRO A 168 -11.27 5.99 -23.72
C PRO A 168 -10.76 6.96 -24.80
N PHE A 169 -11.61 7.34 -25.76
CA PHE A 169 -11.32 8.32 -26.81
C PHE A 169 -11.76 9.76 -26.46
N ALA A 170 -12.40 10.00 -25.32
CA ALA A 170 -12.86 11.33 -24.88
C ALA A 170 -12.67 11.53 -23.37
N ILE A 171 -11.42 11.50 -22.93
CA ILE A 171 -10.94 11.62 -21.53
C ILE A 171 -11.49 12.87 -20.82
N ALA A 172 -11.82 13.95 -21.55
CA ALA A 172 -12.03 15.27 -20.97
C ALA A 172 -13.38 15.53 -20.28
N SER A 173 -14.35 14.61 -20.30
CA SER A 173 -15.64 14.82 -19.60
C SER A 173 -16.34 13.49 -19.26
N PRO A 174 -16.28 13.02 -17.99
CA PRO A 174 -17.10 11.89 -17.57
C PRO A 174 -18.58 12.22 -17.82
N THR A 175 -19.28 11.32 -18.53
CA THR A 175 -20.70 11.48 -18.79
C THR A 175 -21.49 10.59 -17.81
N PRO A 176 -22.41 11.13 -16.99
CA PRO A 176 -23.21 10.31 -16.10
C PRO A 176 -23.93 9.18 -16.85
N THR A 177 -23.82 7.94 -16.38
CA THR A 177 -24.41 6.76 -17.03
C THR A 177 -25.80 6.44 -16.55
N HIS A 178 -26.23 7.01 -15.41
CA HIS A 178 -27.39 6.55 -14.65
C HIS A 178 -27.34 5.04 -14.32
N PHE A 179 -26.15 4.44 -14.29
CA PHE A 179 -25.99 3.00 -14.20
C PHE A 179 -26.49 2.44 -12.87
N ALA A 180 -26.32 3.18 -11.77
CA ALA A 180 -26.89 2.86 -10.47
C ALA A 180 -28.42 2.69 -10.51
N LEU A 181 -29.12 3.55 -11.25
CA LEU A 181 -30.57 3.49 -11.39
C LEU A 181 -31.01 2.26 -12.20
N LEU A 182 -30.26 1.91 -13.25
CA LEU A 182 -30.51 0.68 -14.00
C LEU A 182 -30.28 -0.56 -13.13
N ALA A 183 -29.15 -0.61 -12.42
CA ALA A 183 -28.81 -1.71 -11.52
C ALA A 183 -29.89 -1.91 -10.44
N ALA A 184 -30.38 -0.83 -9.82
CA ALA A 184 -31.44 -0.88 -8.82
C ALA A 184 -32.81 -1.34 -9.37
N ARG A 185 -33.06 -1.19 -10.69
CA ARG A 185 -34.27 -1.72 -11.34
C ARG A 185 -34.12 -3.19 -11.71
N THR A 186 -32.91 -3.63 -12.03
CA THR A 186 -32.61 -5.01 -12.41
C THR A 186 -32.45 -5.92 -11.19
N PHE A 187 -31.85 -5.40 -10.11
CA PHE A 187 -31.53 -6.14 -8.90
C PHE A 187 -32.11 -5.40 -7.68
N ASP A 188 -33.16 -5.93 -7.07
CA ASP A 188 -33.86 -5.31 -5.93
C ASP A 188 -32.99 -5.19 -4.67
N TRP A 189 -31.95 -6.02 -4.57
CA TRP A 189 -30.94 -6.02 -3.53
C TRP A 189 -29.77 -5.05 -3.78
N PHE A 190 -29.58 -4.55 -5.01
CA PHE A 190 -28.47 -3.65 -5.33
C PHE A 190 -28.58 -2.33 -4.56
N ARG A 191 -27.46 -1.86 -4.01
CA ARG A 191 -27.33 -0.54 -3.40
C ARG A 191 -26.02 0.10 -3.89
N PRO A 192 -26.06 1.34 -4.42
CA PRO A 192 -24.84 2.04 -4.79
C PRO A 192 -24.11 2.47 -3.52
N VAL A 193 -23.02 1.78 -3.18
CA VAL A 193 -22.21 2.10 -1.99
C VAL A 193 -20.83 2.57 -2.41
N VAL A 194 -20.19 1.83 -3.32
CA VAL A 194 -18.84 2.08 -3.80
C VAL A 194 -18.86 2.37 -5.29
N ALA A 195 -18.44 3.58 -5.67
CA ALA A 195 -18.24 3.93 -7.07
C ALA A 195 -17.01 3.17 -7.58
N ILE A 196 -17.18 2.41 -8.66
CA ILE A 196 -16.07 1.71 -9.31
C ILE A 196 -15.46 2.66 -10.32
N GLU A 197 -14.38 3.32 -9.93
CA GLU A 197 -13.64 4.22 -10.82
C GLU A 197 -12.24 3.66 -11.02
N GLY A 198 -12.12 2.85 -12.08
CA GLY A 198 -10.86 2.24 -12.51
C GLY A 198 -9.78 3.27 -12.81
N SER A 199 -8.59 2.76 -13.09
CA SER A 199 -7.37 3.53 -13.30
C SER A 199 -7.49 4.56 -14.43
N GLY A 200 -6.80 5.68 -14.27
CA GLY A 200 -6.45 6.56 -15.37
C GLY A 200 -7.41 7.68 -15.73
N TYR A 201 -8.34 8.02 -14.83
CA TYR A 201 -9.38 9.01 -15.13
C TYR A 201 -9.66 9.99 -13.98
N ALA A 202 -10.07 11.21 -14.33
CA ALA A 202 -10.59 12.18 -13.39
C ALA A 202 -11.94 11.72 -12.81
N ARG A 203 -11.99 11.48 -11.50
CA ARG A 203 -13.21 11.07 -10.77
C ARG A 203 -14.15 12.25 -10.54
N ASP A 204 -15.40 12.15 -10.98
CA ASP A 204 -16.45 13.13 -10.63
C ASP A 204 -17.14 12.74 -9.32
N ILE A 205 -16.42 12.96 -8.22
CA ILE A 205 -16.90 12.68 -6.86
C ILE A 205 -18.26 13.33 -6.57
N SER A 206 -18.55 14.49 -7.17
CA SER A 206 -19.83 15.16 -6.93
C SER A 206 -20.98 14.40 -7.59
N ALA A 207 -20.78 13.89 -8.80
CA ALA A 207 -21.73 13.03 -9.48
C ALA A 207 -21.91 11.69 -8.74
N ASP A 208 -20.82 11.04 -8.33
CA ASP A 208 -20.86 9.79 -7.57
C ASP A 208 -21.70 9.94 -6.30
N MET A 209 -21.46 11.03 -5.55
CA MET A 209 -22.22 11.28 -4.33
C MET A 209 -23.70 11.60 -4.59
N ALA A 210 -24.02 12.23 -5.72
CA ALA A 210 -25.40 12.50 -6.12
C ALA A 210 -26.16 11.20 -6.44
N ASP A 211 -25.48 10.20 -7.01
CA ASP A 211 -26.02 8.87 -7.30
C ASP A 211 -26.08 7.95 -6.05
N GLY A 212 -25.64 8.44 -4.89
CA GLY A 212 -25.77 7.77 -3.60
C GLY A 212 -24.51 7.07 -3.11
N TYR A 213 -23.44 7.03 -3.91
CA TYR A 213 -22.16 6.44 -3.50
C TYR A 213 -21.53 7.23 -2.35
N ARG A 214 -20.94 6.51 -1.40
CA ARG A 214 -20.25 7.08 -0.21
C ARG A 214 -18.84 6.53 -0.04
N ALA A 215 -18.36 5.80 -1.04
CA ALA A 215 -17.01 5.36 -1.17
C ALA A 215 -16.64 5.25 -2.65
N PHE A 216 -15.35 5.19 -2.94
CA PHE A 216 -14.84 4.85 -4.25
C PHE A 216 -13.69 3.85 -4.10
N TRP A 217 -13.54 3.03 -5.12
CA TRP A 217 -12.47 2.04 -5.26
C TRP A 217 -11.56 2.43 -6.42
N GLY A 218 -10.28 2.05 -6.33
CA GLY A 218 -9.32 2.24 -7.42
C GLY A 218 -8.13 3.14 -7.07
N ILE A 219 -7.83 3.40 -5.79
CA ILE A 219 -6.57 4.09 -5.44
C ILE A 219 -5.39 3.16 -5.71
N ALA A 220 -4.52 3.53 -6.63
CA ALA A 220 -3.28 2.81 -6.92
C ALA A 220 -2.15 3.38 -6.05
N TRP A 221 -2.09 2.95 -4.79
CA TRP A 221 -1.12 3.51 -3.84
C TRP A 221 0.30 3.48 -4.38
N ASN A 222 0.99 4.62 -4.27
CA ASN A 222 2.33 4.86 -4.79
C ASN A 222 2.45 4.92 -6.32
N SER A 223 1.36 4.98 -7.09
CA SER A 223 1.47 4.95 -8.54
C SER A 223 1.91 6.24 -9.23
N HIS A 224 2.63 6.07 -10.34
CA HIS A 224 3.33 7.10 -11.10
C HIS A 224 2.95 7.17 -12.58
N GLY A 225 1.81 6.62 -12.95
CA GLY A 225 1.21 6.72 -14.28
C GLY A 225 0.92 5.40 -14.95
N LEU A 226 1.05 4.26 -14.26
CA LEU A 226 0.60 2.99 -14.82
C LEU A 226 -0.91 3.06 -15.03
N ASP A 227 -1.38 2.66 -16.21
CA ASP A 227 -2.77 2.84 -16.65
C ASP A 227 -3.28 4.29 -16.47
N ASN A 228 -2.36 5.27 -16.51
CA ASN A 228 -2.58 6.68 -16.23
C ASN A 228 -2.94 7.02 -14.76
N ASP A 229 -2.67 6.14 -13.80
CA ASP A 229 -2.85 6.42 -12.37
C ASP A 229 -1.67 7.17 -11.75
N TYR A 230 -1.93 8.36 -11.23
CA TYR A 230 -0.93 9.19 -10.54
C TYR A 230 -1.28 9.39 -9.06
N ASP A 231 -1.38 8.28 -8.34
CA ASP A 231 -1.83 8.23 -6.95
C ASP A 231 -0.69 8.25 -5.91
N GLU A 232 0.57 8.50 -6.30
CA GLU A 232 1.65 8.70 -5.32
C GLU A 232 1.32 9.78 -4.28
N GLY A 233 1.47 9.39 -3.02
CA GLY A 233 1.20 10.20 -1.84
C GLY A 233 -0.20 10.02 -1.26
N THR A 234 -1.13 9.37 -1.97
CA THR A 234 -2.43 9.00 -1.39
C THR A 234 -2.21 8.14 -0.14
N PRO A 235 -3.08 8.23 0.87
CA PRO A 235 -3.06 7.28 1.97
C PRO A 235 -3.17 5.83 1.45
N TRP A 236 -2.39 4.95 2.07
CA TRP A 236 -2.55 3.50 1.91
C TRP A 236 -3.80 3.01 2.65
N GLY A 237 -4.40 1.91 2.20
CA GLY A 237 -5.58 1.32 2.82
C GLY A 237 -6.83 2.16 2.65
N ALA A 238 -7.66 2.23 3.70
CA ALA A 238 -8.89 3.00 3.70
C ALA A 238 -8.70 4.34 4.43
N TYR A 239 -9.18 5.43 3.83
CA TYR A 239 -9.14 6.78 4.41
C TYR A 239 -10.42 7.56 4.13
N CYS A 240 -10.77 8.47 5.03
CA CYS A 240 -11.87 9.42 4.80
C CYS A 240 -11.39 10.50 3.82
N ALA A 241 -11.80 10.41 2.56
CA ALA A 241 -11.29 11.23 1.47
C ALA A 241 -11.92 12.62 1.43
N ASP A 242 -11.13 13.63 1.04
CA ASP A 242 -11.65 14.97 0.77
C ASP A 242 -12.44 14.98 -0.55
N LYS A 243 -13.72 15.31 -0.47
CA LYS A 243 -14.61 15.38 -1.64
C LYS A 243 -14.16 16.36 -2.72
N ARG A 244 -13.31 17.34 -2.38
CA ARG A 244 -12.73 18.32 -3.32
C ARG A 244 -11.38 17.90 -3.88
N SER A 245 -10.73 16.94 -3.24
CA SER A 245 -9.40 16.45 -3.58
C SER A 245 -9.25 15.01 -3.09
N TYR A 246 -9.97 14.08 -3.73
CA TYR A 246 -10.17 12.73 -3.21
C TYR A 246 -8.89 11.95 -2.90
N ARG A 247 -7.74 12.34 -3.47
CA ARG A 247 -6.44 11.72 -3.22
C ARG A 247 -5.86 12.00 -1.84
N ARG A 248 -6.41 12.95 -1.09
CA ARG A 248 -5.98 13.25 0.30
C ARG A 248 -7.11 12.98 1.29
N PRO A 249 -6.77 12.79 2.58
CA PRO A 249 -7.76 12.79 3.65
C PRO A 249 -8.54 14.11 3.74
N ALA A 250 -9.78 14.02 4.22
CA ALA A 250 -10.61 15.16 4.56
C ALA A 250 -9.94 15.97 5.69
N PRO A 251 -9.62 17.27 5.47
CA PRO A 251 -8.92 18.09 6.47
C PRO A 251 -9.69 18.25 7.78
N ASP A 252 -11.02 18.18 7.72
CA ASP A 252 -11.93 18.25 8.87
C ASP A 252 -12.22 16.87 9.48
N ARG A 253 -11.60 15.82 8.95
CA ARG A 253 -11.80 14.41 9.34
C ARG A 253 -13.23 13.92 9.15
N SER A 254 -14.04 14.61 8.33
CA SER A 254 -15.35 14.10 7.94
C SER A 254 -15.20 12.82 7.11
N CYS A 255 -16.07 11.84 7.35
CA CYS A 255 -16.07 10.57 6.62
C CYS A 255 -17.32 10.39 5.76
N ASP A 256 -17.57 11.40 4.94
CA ASP A 256 -18.67 11.41 3.96
C ASP A 256 -18.33 10.62 2.70
N LEU A 257 -17.04 10.42 2.45
CA LEU A 257 -16.48 9.66 1.33
C LEU A 257 -15.31 8.82 1.84
N VAL A 258 -15.31 7.52 1.55
CA VAL A 258 -14.17 6.64 1.82
C VAL A 258 -13.41 6.35 0.53
N GLY A 259 -12.10 6.53 0.55
CA GLY A 259 -11.22 6.01 -0.50
C GLY A 259 -10.76 4.60 -0.16
N LEU A 260 -10.76 3.71 -1.16
CA LEU A 260 -10.27 2.33 -1.06
C LEU A 260 -9.24 2.06 -2.16
N GLU A 261 -8.23 1.27 -1.81
CA GLU A 261 -7.21 0.83 -2.77
C GLU A 261 -7.79 0.00 -3.92
N TRP A 262 -7.12 0.01 -5.06
CA TRP A 262 -7.40 -0.92 -6.16
C TRP A 262 -7.08 -2.35 -5.72
N THR A 263 -5.80 -2.60 -5.43
CA THR A 263 -5.28 -3.88 -4.93
C THR A 263 -4.39 -3.63 -3.73
N ALA A 264 -4.33 -4.61 -2.84
CA ALA A 264 -3.40 -4.59 -1.72
C ALA A 264 -1.96 -4.65 -2.25
N ARG A 265 -1.11 -3.75 -1.77
CA ARG A 265 0.31 -3.64 -2.15
C ARG A 265 1.23 -4.16 -1.04
N ASP A 266 2.40 -4.67 -1.42
CA ASP A 266 3.56 -4.81 -0.52
C ASP A 266 4.23 -3.45 -0.38
N LEU A 267 4.02 -2.82 0.77
CA LEU A 267 4.45 -1.43 0.99
C LEU A 267 5.96 -1.27 1.01
N THR A 268 6.70 -2.31 1.41
CA THR A 268 8.17 -2.26 1.42
C THR A 268 8.71 -2.30 0.01
N ARG A 269 8.28 -3.29 -0.78
CA ARG A 269 8.77 -3.44 -2.16
C ARG A 269 8.33 -2.27 -3.01
N SER A 270 7.03 -1.98 -3.02
CA SER A 270 6.44 -0.92 -3.84
C SER A 270 7.08 0.44 -3.56
N ALA A 271 7.27 0.81 -2.28
CA ALA A 271 7.89 2.08 -1.93
C ALA A 271 9.32 2.18 -2.47
N ILE A 272 10.13 1.13 -2.30
CA ILE A 272 11.56 1.17 -2.63
C ILE A 272 11.83 0.98 -4.12
N SER A 273 11.01 0.19 -4.81
CA SER A 273 11.22 -0.11 -6.21
C SER A 273 10.78 0.98 -7.16
N GLU A 274 9.77 1.78 -6.77
CA GLU A 274 8.98 2.62 -7.69
C GLU A 274 8.30 1.81 -8.80
N HIS A 275 8.00 0.53 -8.52
CA HIS A 275 7.23 -0.38 -9.35
C HIS A 275 6.18 -1.07 -8.48
N GLU A 276 5.21 -0.30 -8.01
CA GLU A 276 4.11 -0.78 -7.16
C GLU A 276 3.23 -1.83 -7.84
N GLU A 277 3.20 -1.83 -9.17
CA GLU A 277 2.45 -2.77 -9.98
C GLU A 277 2.91 -4.19 -9.71
N PHE A 278 4.20 -4.46 -9.79
CA PHE A 278 4.78 -5.80 -9.64
C PHE A 278 4.64 -6.42 -8.24
N TYR A 279 4.12 -5.66 -7.28
CA TYR A 279 4.09 -6.00 -5.86
C TYR A 279 2.71 -5.82 -5.25
N SER A 280 1.75 -6.51 -5.87
CA SER A 280 0.33 -6.42 -5.56
C SER A 280 -0.32 -7.78 -5.38
N THR A 281 -1.60 -7.79 -5.05
CA THR A 281 -2.45 -8.99 -5.07
C THR A 281 -3.06 -9.31 -6.44
N ASP A 282 -2.77 -8.52 -7.48
CA ASP A 282 -3.21 -8.81 -8.84
C ASP A 282 -2.35 -9.94 -9.44
N PRO A 283 -2.94 -11.10 -9.80
CA PRO A 283 -2.20 -12.18 -10.43
C PRO A 283 -1.52 -11.82 -11.76
N ASP A 284 -2.05 -10.86 -12.51
CA ASP A 284 -1.48 -10.46 -13.79
C ASP A 284 -0.23 -9.60 -13.58
N ASP A 285 -0.28 -8.65 -12.65
CA ASP A 285 0.89 -7.87 -12.22
C ASP A 285 2.06 -8.78 -11.80
N LEU A 286 1.76 -9.80 -10.99
CA LEU A 286 2.76 -10.76 -10.51
C LEU A 286 3.34 -11.60 -11.65
N GLN A 287 2.53 -11.99 -12.64
CA GLN A 287 3.05 -12.75 -13.78
C GLN A 287 3.89 -11.89 -14.72
N VAL A 288 3.51 -10.62 -14.94
CA VAL A 288 4.35 -9.64 -15.66
C VAL A 288 5.68 -9.45 -14.95
N ALA A 289 5.66 -9.42 -13.61
CA ALA A 289 6.83 -9.38 -12.75
C ALA A 289 7.65 -10.68 -12.74
N GLY A 290 7.22 -11.73 -13.46
CA GLY A 290 7.96 -12.99 -13.63
C GLY A 290 7.67 -14.05 -12.56
N PHE A 291 6.64 -13.88 -11.73
CA PHE A 291 6.27 -14.88 -10.75
C PHE A 291 5.57 -16.06 -11.44
N ASP A 292 6.04 -17.27 -11.15
CA ASP A 292 5.33 -18.50 -11.48
C ASP A 292 4.31 -18.87 -10.39
N ALA A 293 3.56 -19.96 -10.61
CA ALA A 293 2.55 -20.42 -9.66
C ALA A 293 3.10 -20.66 -8.25
N ALA A 294 4.32 -21.23 -8.13
CA ALA A 294 4.88 -21.62 -6.84
C ALA A 294 5.45 -20.41 -6.07
N SER A 295 6.27 -19.60 -6.75
CA SER A 295 6.87 -18.39 -6.17
C SER A 295 5.83 -17.31 -5.91
N GLY A 296 4.87 -17.13 -6.82
CA GLY A 296 3.73 -16.22 -6.66
C GLY A 296 2.85 -16.64 -5.48
N ALA A 297 2.50 -17.92 -5.35
CA ALA A 297 1.74 -18.42 -4.21
C ALA A 297 2.47 -18.18 -2.87
N ALA A 298 3.79 -18.42 -2.81
CA ALA A 298 4.57 -18.15 -1.60
C ALA A 298 4.60 -16.65 -1.25
N TYR A 299 4.73 -15.80 -2.27
CA TYR A 299 4.73 -14.35 -2.12
C TYR A 299 3.40 -13.82 -1.58
N VAL A 300 2.28 -14.18 -2.21
CA VAL A 300 0.95 -13.69 -1.78
C VAL A 300 0.59 -14.19 -0.37
N ARG A 301 1.05 -15.38 0.03
CA ARG A 301 0.88 -15.85 1.41
C ARG A 301 1.60 -14.95 2.41
N ALA A 302 2.86 -14.62 2.15
CA ALA A 302 3.63 -13.71 2.99
C ALA A 302 3.04 -12.28 2.99
N LEU A 303 2.41 -11.87 1.89
CA LEU A 303 1.70 -10.60 1.82
C LEU A 303 0.46 -10.60 2.73
N VAL A 304 -0.34 -11.67 2.72
CA VAL A 304 -1.46 -11.82 3.65
C VAL A 304 -0.99 -11.83 5.10
N ASP A 305 0.07 -12.56 5.43
CA ASP A 305 0.65 -12.57 6.78
C ASP A 305 0.95 -11.13 7.26
N ALA A 306 1.52 -10.29 6.39
CA ALA A 306 1.84 -8.90 6.70
C ALA A 306 0.58 -8.04 6.95
N TYR A 307 -0.45 -8.17 6.12
CA TYR A 307 -1.75 -7.50 6.35
C TYR A 307 -2.44 -8.00 7.62
N ALA A 308 -2.39 -9.30 7.89
CA ALA A 308 -2.94 -9.89 9.11
C ALA A 308 -2.25 -9.31 10.36
N ALA A 309 -0.92 -9.27 10.37
CA ALA A 309 -0.11 -8.74 11.46
C ALA A 309 -0.33 -7.23 11.67
N ALA A 310 -0.46 -6.44 10.59
CA ALA A 310 -0.84 -5.03 10.68
C ALA A 310 -2.21 -4.86 11.36
N GLY A 311 -3.17 -5.70 10.96
CA GLY A 311 -4.53 -5.77 11.47
C GLY A 311 -4.69 -6.06 12.96
N GLU A 312 -3.68 -6.62 13.62
CA GLU A 312 -3.71 -6.89 15.07
C GLU A 312 -3.65 -5.61 15.92
N SER A 313 -3.18 -4.51 15.33
CA SER A 313 -3.02 -3.23 16.03
C SER A 313 -3.98 -2.15 15.55
N SER A 314 -4.37 -2.20 14.28
CA SER A 314 -5.26 -1.23 13.64
C SER A 314 -6.11 -1.95 12.59
N PRO A 315 -7.40 -1.64 12.44
CA PRO A 315 -8.18 -2.14 11.31
C PRO A 315 -7.57 -1.70 9.99
N VAL A 316 -7.47 -2.63 9.03
CA VAL A 316 -6.95 -2.37 7.69
C VAL A 316 -7.81 -3.10 6.66
N VAL A 317 -7.81 -2.64 5.41
CA VAL A 317 -8.54 -3.29 4.31
C VAL A 317 -7.53 -3.87 3.35
N MET A 318 -7.65 -5.17 3.06
CA MET A 318 -6.86 -5.88 2.06
C MET A 318 -7.78 -6.23 0.89
N ILE A 319 -7.47 -5.72 -0.30
CA ILE A 319 -8.32 -5.89 -1.49
C ILE A 319 -7.58 -6.77 -2.50
N SER A 320 -8.23 -7.85 -2.92
CA SER A 320 -7.85 -8.63 -4.09
C SER A 320 -8.75 -8.27 -5.26
N GLN A 321 -8.17 -8.16 -6.45
CA GLN A 321 -8.93 -7.98 -7.68
C GLN A 321 -8.40 -8.92 -8.77
N GLN A 322 -9.32 -9.44 -9.59
CA GLN A 322 -9.01 -10.15 -10.83
C GLN A 322 -10.07 -9.85 -11.89
N GLU A 323 -9.63 -9.62 -13.13
CA GLU A 323 -10.56 -9.45 -14.27
C GLU A 323 -11.10 -10.79 -14.75
N ALA A 324 -12.41 -10.85 -15.00
CA ALA A 324 -13.04 -12.12 -15.37
C ALA A 324 -12.70 -12.55 -16.80
N ASP A 325 -12.57 -11.64 -17.75
CA ASP A 325 -12.21 -11.99 -19.12
C ASP A 325 -10.79 -12.58 -19.21
N GLN A 326 -9.85 -12.11 -18.40
CA GLN A 326 -8.52 -12.71 -18.26
C GLN A 326 -8.57 -14.14 -17.69
N MET A 327 -9.59 -14.47 -16.88
CA MET A 327 -9.84 -15.83 -16.38
C MET A 327 -10.58 -16.73 -17.39
N GLU A 328 -11.11 -16.19 -18.49
CA GLU A 328 -11.57 -16.99 -19.65
C GLU A 328 -10.47 -17.13 -20.71
N ARG A 329 -9.77 -16.04 -20.99
CA ARG A 329 -8.74 -15.93 -22.02
C ARG A 329 -7.59 -15.09 -21.46
N ALA A 330 -6.61 -15.77 -20.88
CA ALA A 330 -5.43 -15.09 -20.40
C ALA A 330 -4.74 -14.32 -21.55
N PRO A 331 -4.32 -13.07 -21.32
CA PRO A 331 -3.43 -12.38 -22.23
C PRO A 331 -2.10 -13.13 -22.40
N LEU A 332 -1.33 -12.75 -23.43
CA LEU A 332 -0.12 -13.49 -23.83
C LEU A 332 1.00 -13.52 -22.75
N TRP A 333 0.92 -12.65 -21.75
CA TRP A 333 1.89 -12.53 -20.66
C TRP A 333 1.43 -13.18 -19.35
N SER A 334 0.20 -13.71 -19.28
CA SER A 334 -0.32 -14.40 -18.11
C SER A 334 -0.87 -15.78 -18.48
N SER A 335 -1.24 -16.57 -17.47
CA SER A 335 -1.82 -17.89 -17.66
C SER A 335 -2.86 -18.19 -16.59
N ILE A 336 -4.02 -18.69 -17.03
CA ILE A 336 -5.13 -19.04 -16.14
C ILE A 336 -4.70 -20.00 -15.01
N PRO A 337 -3.87 -21.05 -15.25
CA PRO A 337 -3.43 -21.93 -14.17
C PRO A 337 -2.60 -21.22 -13.09
N THR A 338 -1.71 -20.31 -13.48
CA THR A 338 -0.94 -19.51 -12.52
C THR A 338 -1.86 -18.55 -11.79
N SER A 339 -2.69 -17.75 -12.47
CA SER A 339 -3.65 -16.85 -11.80
C SER A 339 -4.55 -17.60 -10.81
N THR A 340 -5.00 -18.80 -11.18
CA THR A 340 -5.77 -19.69 -10.30
C THR A 340 -5.00 -20.08 -9.04
N ALA A 341 -3.73 -20.49 -9.17
CA ALA A 341 -2.89 -20.88 -8.03
C ALA A 341 -2.59 -19.71 -7.09
N LEU A 342 -2.38 -18.51 -7.65
CA LEU A 342 -2.14 -17.29 -6.88
C LEU A 342 -3.39 -16.89 -6.08
N LEU A 343 -4.56 -16.86 -6.72
CA LEU A 343 -5.83 -16.56 -6.04
C LEU A 343 -6.19 -17.61 -4.98
N ASP A 344 -6.01 -18.90 -5.27
CA ASP A 344 -6.24 -19.96 -4.29
C ASP A 344 -5.32 -19.81 -3.06
N ALA A 345 -4.04 -19.52 -3.28
CA ALA A 345 -3.09 -19.29 -2.20
C ALA A 345 -3.46 -18.06 -1.35
N LEU A 346 -3.85 -16.97 -2.00
CA LEU A 346 -4.30 -15.73 -1.37
C LEU A 346 -5.55 -15.96 -0.50
N TYR A 347 -6.59 -16.59 -1.05
CA TYR A 347 -7.86 -16.86 -0.36
C TYR A 347 -7.70 -17.86 0.78
N SER A 348 -6.94 -18.94 0.55
CA SER A 348 -6.61 -19.93 1.57
C SER A 348 -5.87 -19.30 2.75
N GLN A 349 -4.89 -18.43 2.48
CA GLN A 349 -4.13 -17.77 3.53
C GLN A 349 -4.97 -16.75 4.29
N ALA A 350 -5.78 -15.94 3.60
CA ALA A 350 -6.67 -14.97 4.24
C ALA A 350 -7.60 -15.65 5.26
N ARG A 351 -8.09 -16.85 4.95
CA ARG A 351 -8.85 -17.68 5.89
C ARG A 351 -8.03 -18.24 7.03
N THR A 352 -6.84 -18.75 6.72
CA THR A 352 -5.93 -19.34 7.71
C THR A 352 -5.54 -18.32 8.78
N ASP A 353 -5.26 -17.09 8.38
CA ASP A 353 -4.87 -16.00 9.29
C ASP A 353 -6.06 -15.29 9.95
N GLY A 354 -7.29 -15.75 9.69
CA GLY A 354 -8.50 -15.27 10.33
C GLY A 354 -8.94 -13.87 9.91
N LEU A 355 -8.60 -13.44 8.68
CA LEU A 355 -9.10 -12.17 8.15
C LEU A 355 -10.62 -12.19 8.03
N HIS A 356 -11.25 -11.05 8.29
CA HIS A 356 -12.69 -10.87 8.17
C HIS A 356 -13.09 -10.71 6.71
N VAL A 357 -13.60 -11.76 6.10
CA VAL A 357 -14.04 -11.73 4.69
C VAL A 357 -15.34 -10.94 4.56
N VAL A 358 -15.35 -9.94 3.68
CA VAL A 358 -16.48 -9.04 3.49
C VAL A 358 -16.55 -8.62 2.02
N THR A 359 -17.73 -8.13 1.60
CA THR A 359 -17.89 -7.46 0.30
C THR A 359 -17.28 -6.06 0.34
N LEU A 360 -17.05 -5.46 -0.83
CA LEU A 360 -16.48 -4.12 -0.95
C LEU A 360 -17.38 -3.06 -0.30
N ALA A 361 -18.71 -3.18 -0.45
CA ALA A 361 -19.66 -2.30 0.22
C ALA A 361 -19.62 -2.41 1.76
N GLN A 362 -19.47 -3.63 2.28
CA GLN A 362 -19.33 -3.86 3.72
C GLN A 362 -18.00 -3.29 4.25
N ALA A 363 -16.90 -3.47 3.51
CA ALA A 363 -15.60 -2.88 3.85
C ALA A 363 -15.67 -1.35 3.87
N ALA A 364 -16.28 -0.73 2.86
CA ALA A 364 -16.52 0.71 2.83
C ALA A 364 -17.33 1.19 4.04
N GLY A 365 -18.40 0.48 4.39
CA GLY A 365 -19.22 0.78 5.56
C GLY A 365 -18.44 0.70 6.88
N ALA A 366 -17.65 -0.36 7.06
CA ALA A 366 -16.82 -0.55 8.25
C ALA A 366 -15.67 0.46 8.35
N ALA A 367 -15.04 0.79 7.21
CA ALA A 367 -13.94 1.75 7.12
C ALA A 367 -14.29 3.12 7.71
N ARG A 368 -15.55 3.57 7.59
CA ARG A 368 -16.00 4.85 8.16
C ARG A 368 -15.78 4.98 9.67
N ALA A 369 -15.64 3.86 10.39
CA ALA A 369 -15.40 3.87 11.84
C ALA A 369 -13.94 4.11 12.24
N PHE A 370 -12.98 3.94 11.31
CA PHE A 370 -11.55 4.01 11.60
C PHE A 370 -10.71 4.84 10.61
N ALA A 371 -11.22 5.09 9.41
CA ALA A 371 -10.50 5.73 8.31
C ALA A 371 -10.22 7.25 8.52
N ASP A 372 -10.79 7.86 9.56
CA ASP A 372 -10.53 9.26 9.94
C ASP A 372 -9.37 9.38 10.95
N ARG A 373 -8.85 8.24 11.42
CA ARG A 373 -7.84 8.17 12.47
C ARG A 373 -6.44 8.11 11.85
N PRO A 374 -5.43 8.61 12.56
CA PRO A 374 -4.04 8.36 12.22
C PRO A 374 -3.75 6.85 12.14
N ALA A 375 -3.11 6.41 11.07
CA ALA A 375 -2.72 5.03 10.86
C ALA A 375 -1.21 4.92 10.69
N ALA A 376 -0.63 3.87 11.24
CA ALA A 376 0.75 3.47 10.99
C ALA A 376 0.76 1.96 10.79
N VAL A 377 1.38 1.47 9.71
CA VAL A 377 1.53 0.04 9.46
C VAL A 377 2.96 -0.26 9.07
N ALA A 378 3.47 -1.39 9.55
CA ALA A 378 4.81 -1.85 9.23
C ALA A 378 4.72 -3.06 8.29
N PHE A 379 5.51 -3.04 7.22
CA PHE A 379 5.61 -4.16 6.29
C PHE A 379 7.02 -4.72 6.31
N PRO A 380 7.20 -6.05 6.39
CA PRO A 380 8.51 -6.65 6.29
C PRO A 380 9.02 -6.55 4.84
N TYR A 381 10.24 -7.01 4.62
CA TYR A 381 10.67 -7.38 3.29
C TYR A 381 10.21 -8.79 2.95
N ILE A 382 9.47 -8.92 1.85
CA ILE A 382 9.02 -10.20 1.31
C ILE A 382 10.00 -10.62 0.20
N TRP A 383 10.60 -11.80 0.37
CA TRP A 383 11.58 -12.34 -0.55
C TRP A 383 10.94 -12.73 -1.89
N SER A 384 11.59 -12.38 -3.00
CA SER A 384 11.26 -12.85 -4.35
C SER A 384 12.48 -12.68 -5.28
N PHE A 385 12.65 -13.66 -6.19
CA PHE A 385 13.65 -13.65 -7.27
C PHE A 385 13.05 -13.26 -8.63
N ALA A 386 11.74 -12.98 -8.70
CA ALA A 386 10.98 -13.03 -9.94
C ALA A 386 11.26 -11.85 -10.89
N VAL A 387 11.47 -10.63 -10.36
CA VAL A 387 11.58 -9.42 -11.20
C VAL A 387 12.90 -9.42 -11.98
N PRO A 388 12.86 -9.53 -13.32
CA PRO A 388 14.08 -9.54 -14.12
C PRO A 388 14.76 -8.18 -14.10
N GLU A 389 16.09 -8.18 -14.00
CA GLU A 389 16.94 -6.98 -13.95
C GLU A 389 16.72 -6.00 -15.11
N ALA A 390 16.26 -6.50 -16.27
CA ALA A 390 15.97 -5.68 -17.44
C ALA A 390 14.82 -4.68 -17.24
N TRP A 391 13.85 -5.00 -16.37
CA TRP A 391 12.70 -4.13 -16.08
C TRP A 391 13.01 -3.11 -14.99
N ALA A 392 14.08 -3.34 -14.22
CA ALA A 392 14.48 -2.46 -13.15
C ALA A 392 15.98 -2.54 -12.82
N PRO A 393 16.82 -1.95 -13.67
CA PRO A 393 18.28 -2.12 -13.63
C PRO A 393 18.97 -1.48 -12.42
N TRP A 394 18.26 -0.73 -11.57
CA TRP A 394 18.87 0.08 -10.49
C TRP A 394 18.48 -0.30 -9.05
N SER A 395 17.53 -1.23 -8.84
CA SER A 395 16.97 -1.45 -7.50
C SER A 395 17.08 -2.88 -6.91
N TYR A 396 17.28 -3.97 -7.66
CA TYR A 396 16.60 -5.23 -7.27
C TYR A 396 17.30 -6.38 -6.54
N ARG A 397 18.57 -6.28 -6.12
CA ARG A 397 19.29 -7.45 -5.54
C ARG A 397 19.70 -7.32 -4.08
N GLY A 398 19.00 -6.48 -3.31
CA GLY A 398 19.25 -6.33 -1.88
C GLY A 398 18.08 -6.87 -1.06
N PRO A 399 18.32 -7.48 0.10
CA PRO A 399 17.28 -7.48 1.11
C PRO A 399 16.88 -6.04 1.42
N TYR A 400 15.59 -5.72 1.37
CA TYR A 400 15.16 -4.38 1.72
C TYR A 400 14.88 -4.26 3.22
N PRO A 401 15.18 -3.11 3.81
CA PRO A 401 14.68 -2.80 5.14
C PRO A 401 13.16 -2.74 5.13
N ALA A 402 12.53 -3.19 6.22
CA ALA A 402 11.10 -3.02 6.44
C ALA A 402 10.70 -1.54 6.33
N THR A 403 9.45 -1.29 5.96
CA THR A 403 8.88 0.06 5.92
C THR A 403 7.86 0.26 7.03
N ILE A 404 7.70 1.50 7.48
CA ILE A 404 6.49 1.96 8.15
C ILE A 404 5.86 3.02 7.26
N ASP A 405 4.61 2.80 6.88
CA ASP A 405 3.78 3.81 6.23
C ASP A 405 2.81 4.39 7.24
N TYR A 406 2.83 5.72 7.34
CA TYR A 406 2.00 6.50 8.23
C TYR A 406 1.17 7.48 7.42
N HIS A 407 -0.07 7.69 7.85
CA HIS A 407 -0.83 8.85 7.40
C HIS A 407 -1.81 9.32 8.48
N ASP A 408 -2.12 10.61 8.43
CA ASP A 408 -3.24 11.23 9.11
C ASP A 408 -3.86 12.34 8.23
N ALA A 409 -4.72 13.19 8.79
CA ALA A 409 -5.35 14.26 8.02
C ALA A 409 -4.37 15.35 7.53
N ALA A 410 -3.17 15.44 8.11
CA ALA A 410 -2.20 16.49 7.84
C ALA A 410 -1.09 16.04 6.88
N ALA A 411 -0.59 14.80 7.01
CA ALA A 411 0.46 14.29 6.13
C ALA A 411 0.47 12.77 5.95
N GLY A 412 1.04 12.33 4.82
CA GLY A 412 1.52 10.97 4.60
C GLY A 412 3.04 10.91 4.75
N MET A 413 3.57 9.86 5.38
CA MET A 413 4.99 9.68 5.64
C MET A 413 5.39 8.21 5.50
N THR A 414 6.59 7.97 4.98
CA THR A 414 7.16 6.60 4.92
C THR A 414 8.53 6.59 5.55
N PHE A 415 8.79 5.56 6.34
CA PHE A 415 10.02 5.33 7.05
C PHE A 415 10.60 4.00 6.62
N ILE A 416 11.93 3.87 6.70
CA ILE A 416 12.62 2.61 6.45
C ILE A 416 13.37 2.16 7.70
N ALA A 417 13.43 0.86 7.93
CA ALA A 417 14.02 0.29 9.13
C ALA A 417 15.48 0.73 9.28
N GLY A 418 15.81 1.21 10.49
CA GLY A 418 17.09 1.83 10.82
C GLY A 418 17.13 3.35 10.70
N ARG A 419 16.24 3.98 9.91
CA ARG A 419 16.09 5.44 9.85
C ARG A 419 15.06 5.95 10.85
N THR A 420 15.43 6.99 11.59
CA THR A 420 14.52 7.70 12.51
C THR A 420 13.59 8.66 11.76
N THR A 421 14.09 9.33 10.72
CA THR A 421 13.34 10.32 9.94
C THR A 421 12.71 9.70 8.68
N PRO A 422 11.57 10.23 8.19
CA PRO A 422 10.91 9.72 7.00
C PRO A 422 11.77 9.96 5.75
N VAL A 423 11.59 9.09 4.76
CA VAL A 423 12.26 9.19 3.45
C VAL A 423 11.43 9.99 2.44
N ARG A 424 10.13 10.11 2.70
CA ARG A 424 9.19 10.95 1.95
C ARG A 424 8.11 11.49 2.87
N VAL A 425 7.64 12.69 2.58
CA VAL A 425 6.57 13.38 3.30
C VAL A 425 5.65 14.07 2.30
N PHE A 426 4.36 13.82 2.42
CA PHE A 426 3.29 14.39 1.59
C PHE A 426 2.41 15.29 2.45
N PRO A 427 2.70 16.61 2.53
CA PRO A 427 1.85 17.55 3.27
C PRO A 427 0.51 17.75 2.54
N TYR A 428 -0.56 17.16 3.05
CA TYR A 428 -1.87 17.14 2.39
C TYR A 428 -2.50 18.53 2.23
N ALA A 429 -2.08 19.51 3.04
CA ALA A 429 -2.46 20.91 2.87
C ALA A 429 -2.03 21.51 1.51
N ARG A 430 -0.98 20.98 0.86
CA ARG A 430 -0.52 21.42 -0.46
C ARG A 430 -1.36 20.86 -1.62
N ALA A 431 -2.14 19.82 -1.38
CA ALA A 431 -3.01 19.18 -2.35
C ALA A 431 -4.45 19.72 -2.23
N ALA A 432 -4.67 20.98 -2.58
CA ALA A 432 -6.00 21.59 -2.46
C ALA A 432 -7.03 21.04 -3.49
N ARG A 433 -6.54 20.44 -4.58
CA ARG A 433 -7.33 19.80 -5.64
C ARG A 433 -6.58 18.58 -6.16
N SER A 434 -7.31 17.53 -6.51
CA SER A 434 -6.77 16.40 -7.26
C SER A 434 -6.53 16.82 -8.71
N SER A 435 -5.48 16.28 -9.33
CA SER A 435 -5.19 16.44 -10.76
C SER A 435 -4.89 15.06 -11.32
N GLU A 436 -5.65 14.62 -12.31
CA GLU A 436 -5.53 13.29 -12.95
C GLU A 436 -4.08 12.89 -13.21
N PHE A 437 -3.30 13.77 -13.84
CA PHE A 437 -1.93 13.49 -14.31
C PHE A 437 -0.80 13.92 -13.36
N LEU A 438 -1.11 14.29 -12.11
CA LEU A 438 -0.09 14.74 -11.16
C LEU A 438 -0.21 14.00 -9.83
N THR A 439 0.93 13.54 -9.33
CA THR A 439 1.05 12.98 -7.99
C THR A 439 0.85 14.07 -6.93
N LEU A 440 0.64 13.67 -5.67
CA LEU A 440 0.52 14.65 -4.60
C LEU A 440 1.87 15.36 -4.34
N PRO A 441 1.86 16.66 -3.99
CA PRO A 441 3.10 17.38 -3.71
C PRO A 441 3.86 16.75 -2.54
N ARG A 442 5.07 16.28 -2.81
CA ARG A 442 6.04 15.81 -1.81
C ARG A 442 6.90 16.98 -1.31
N LEU A 443 7.41 16.90 -0.09
CA LEU A 443 8.52 17.77 0.34
C LEU A 443 9.75 17.51 -0.53
N GLN A 444 10.42 18.59 -0.94
CA GLN A 444 11.72 18.49 -1.59
C GLN A 444 12.83 18.28 -0.58
N ARG A 445 13.98 17.80 -1.06
CA ARG A 445 15.17 17.57 -0.20
C ARG A 445 15.60 18.84 0.55
N SER A 446 15.46 20.01 -0.06
CA SER A 446 15.76 21.31 0.54
C SER A 446 14.74 21.75 1.61
N GLU A 447 13.57 21.12 1.64
CA GLU A 447 12.50 21.38 2.61
C GLU A 447 12.48 20.37 3.76
N MET A 448 13.12 19.21 3.59
CA MET A 448 13.11 18.13 4.59
C MET A 448 13.75 18.58 5.91
N PRO A 449 13.05 18.45 7.05
CA PRO A 449 13.61 18.73 8.37
C PRO A 449 14.82 17.83 8.70
N ALA A 450 15.86 18.43 9.27
CA ALA A 450 17.06 17.73 9.70
C ALA A 450 17.03 17.43 11.20
N LEU A 451 17.24 16.16 11.58
CA LEU A 451 17.57 15.81 12.96
C LEU A 451 19.01 16.25 13.23
N THR A 452 19.19 17.18 14.18
CA THR A 452 20.49 17.80 14.51
C THR A 452 21.08 17.31 15.82
N GLY A 453 20.30 16.57 16.61
CA GLY A 453 20.76 16.00 17.87
C GLY A 453 19.70 15.15 18.55
N ALA A 454 20.14 14.18 19.33
CA ALA A 454 19.31 13.49 20.32
C ALA A 454 20.06 13.35 21.65
N SER A 455 19.31 13.30 22.74
CA SER A 455 19.84 12.98 24.07
C SER A 455 18.82 12.16 24.85
N PHE A 456 19.27 11.19 25.62
CA PHE A 456 18.42 10.37 26.48
C PHE A 456 18.79 10.57 27.95
N ALA A 457 17.84 11.02 28.76
CA ALA A 457 18.04 11.23 30.19
C ALA A 457 16.74 11.00 30.96
N GLY A 458 16.81 10.25 32.07
CA GLY A 458 15.67 10.05 32.97
C GLY A 458 14.42 9.47 32.28
N GLY A 459 14.60 8.53 31.34
CA GLY A 459 13.48 7.96 30.58
C GLY A 459 12.90 8.90 29.51
N THR A 460 13.54 10.03 29.22
CA THR A 460 13.09 10.98 28.20
C THR A 460 14.11 11.06 27.06
N LEU A 461 13.64 10.83 25.85
CA LEU A 461 14.35 11.07 24.60
C LEU A 461 14.03 12.48 24.11
N THR A 462 15.02 13.35 24.06
CA THR A 462 14.92 14.72 23.53
C THR A 462 15.54 14.77 22.14
N LEU A 463 14.75 15.10 21.13
CA LEU A 463 15.17 15.26 19.74
C LEU A 463 15.22 16.74 19.37
N ARG A 464 16.25 17.15 18.61
CA ARG A 464 16.44 18.52 18.14
C ARG A 464 16.39 18.56 16.63
N PHE A 465 15.53 19.41 16.08
CA PHE A 465 15.35 19.56 14.64
C PHE A 465 15.71 20.97 14.19
N ASP A 466 16.15 21.07 12.93
CA ASP A 466 16.16 22.31 12.17
C ASP A 466 15.28 22.11 10.93
N SER A 467 14.24 22.94 10.80
CA SER A 467 13.22 22.80 9.75
C SER A 467 13.26 23.98 8.78
N PRO A 468 13.53 23.77 7.48
CA PRO A 468 13.53 24.85 6.50
C PRO A 468 12.14 25.49 6.29
N VAL A 469 11.09 24.71 6.50
CA VAL A 469 9.67 25.08 6.33
C VAL A 469 8.85 24.70 7.57
N ALA A 470 7.67 25.28 7.74
CA ALA A 470 6.71 24.76 8.71
C ALA A 470 6.00 23.53 8.12
N VAL A 471 5.94 22.43 8.85
CA VAL A 471 5.40 21.16 8.32
C VAL A 471 4.95 20.20 9.42
N HIS A 472 3.91 19.42 9.13
CA HIS A 472 3.57 18.24 9.92
C HIS A 472 4.54 17.10 9.58
N TYR A 473 5.26 16.60 10.59
CA TYR A 473 6.38 15.69 10.42
C TYR A 473 6.32 14.55 11.43
N GLY A 474 7.28 13.64 11.38
CA GLY A 474 7.33 12.55 12.34
C GLY A 474 8.69 11.88 12.46
N VAL A 475 8.80 11.01 13.47
CA VAL A 475 9.91 10.08 13.62
C VAL A 475 9.40 8.67 13.86
N ALA A 476 10.09 7.67 13.29
CA ALA A 476 9.85 6.26 13.57
C ALA A 476 10.80 5.74 14.65
N LEU A 477 10.25 4.96 15.58
CA LEU A 477 10.96 4.30 16.67
C LEU A 477 10.75 2.80 16.49
N TRP A 478 11.77 2.12 15.97
CA TRP A 478 11.74 0.70 15.61
C TRP A 478 11.93 -0.22 16.82
N SER A 479 11.08 -0.05 17.83
CA SER A 479 11.14 -0.76 19.10
C SER A 479 9.83 -1.48 19.38
N ASP A 480 9.92 -2.74 19.80
CA ASP A 480 8.77 -3.58 20.18
C ASP A 480 7.89 -2.89 21.24
N PRO A 481 6.64 -2.52 20.90
CA PRO A 481 5.70 -1.85 21.81
C PRO A 481 5.34 -2.62 23.09
N ALA A 482 5.54 -3.94 23.10
CA ALA A 482 5.34 -4.76 24.29
C ALA A 482 6.47 -4.53 25.32
N LYS A 483 7.66 -4.13 24.87
CA LYS A 483 8.84 -3.87 25.70
C LYS A 483 9.03 -2.38 25.99
N VAL A 484 8.69 -1.54 25.01
CA VAL A 484 8.96 -0.10 25.04
C VAL A 484 7.69 0.67 24.67
N ARG A 485 7.23 1.53 25.58
CA ARG A 485 6.09 2.41 25.31
C ARG A 485 6.50 3.87 25.25
N TRP A 486 5.99 4.57 24.26
CA TRP A 486 6.31 5.98 23.99
C TRP A 486 5.11 6.86 24.32
N SER A 487 5.38 8.05 24.83
CA SER A 487 4.38 9.08 25.05
C SER A 487 4.98 10.46 24.84
N SER A 488 4.16 11.43 24.46
CA SER A 488 4.56 12.82 24.32
C SER A 488 3.39 13.74 24.61
N SER A 489 3.69 14.97 25.07
CA SER A 489 2.70 16.04 25.17
C SER A 489 2.59 16.87 23.88
N ARG A 490 3.52 16.68 22.93
CA ARG A 490 3.61 17.48 21.69
C ARG A 490 3.58 16.63 20.41
N ALA A 491 3.55 15.31 20.56
CA ALA A 491 3.43 14.39 19.44
C ALA A 491 2.30 13.40 19.68
N LEU A 492 1.62 13.08 18.59
CA LEU A 492 0.71 11.97 18.48
C LEU A 492 1.52 10.68 18.28
N ILE A 493 1.35 9.71 19.16
CA ILE A 493 2.03 8.41 19.05
C ILE A 493 1.07 7.41 18.40
N THR A 494 1.43 6.91 17.23
CA THR A 494 0.69 5.87 16.51
C THR A 494 1.56 4.63 16.37
N TYR A 495 1.08 3.50 16.88
CA TYR A 495 1.83 2.24 16.84
C TYR A 495 1.65 1.53 15.49
N ALA A 496 2.74 1.00 14.95
CA ALA A 496 2.78 0.24 13.70
C ALA A 496 2.91 -1.26 14.02
N GLY A 497 1.84 -1.85 14.57
CA GLY A 497 1.87 -3.24 15.01
C GLY A 497 2.89 -3.47 16.14
N ARG A 498 3.63 -4.58 16.03
CA ARG A 498 4.75 -4.92 16.93
C ARG A 498 6.10 -4.41 16.43
N ALA A 499 6.16 -3.74 15.29
CA ALA A 499 7.43 -3.28 14.69
C ALA A 499 7.94 -1.98 15.33
N GLY A 500 7.05 -1.11 15.80
CA GLY A 500 7.44 0.19 16.30
C GLY A 500 6.30 1.17 16.51
N ALA A 501 6.66 2.44 16.59
CA ALA A 501 5.73 3.56 16.66
C ALA A 501 6.22 4.75 15.83
N VAL A 502 5.27 5.55 15.35
CA VAL A 502 5.51 6.86 14.75
C VAL A 502 5.06 7.93 15.73
N ALA A 503 5.94 8.88 16.03
CA ALA A 503 5.61 10.09 16.75
C ALA A 503 5.44 11.24 15.75
N ALA A 504 4.21 11.66 15.49
CA ALA A 504 3.86 12.71 14.53
C ALA A 504 3.59 14.05 15.24
N PHE A 505 4.12 15.16 14.72
CA PHE A 505 4.12 16.48 15.36
C PHE A 505 4.32 17.62 14.37
N ASP A 506 3.88 18.81 14.75
CA ASP A 506 4.10 20.02 13.96
C ASP A 506 5.47 20.63 14.23
N LEU A 507 6.22 20.88 13.16
CA LEU A 507 7.48 21.61 13.19
C LEU A 507 7.26 23.03 12.67
N PRO A 508 7.52 24.08 13.46
CA PRO A 508 7.70 25.43 12.91
C PRO A 508 9.00 25.50 12.11
N ARG A 509 9.11 26.51 11.24
CA ARG A 509 10.38 26.85 10.58
C ARG A 509 11.43 27.21 11.62
N GLY A 510 12.65 26.70 11.43
CA GLY A 510 13.79 26.89 12.31
C GLY A 510 13.95 25.76 13.34
N ARG A 511 14.52 26.11 14.48
CA ARG A 511 14.88 25.13 15.51
C ARG A 511 13.70 24.70 16.36
N SER A 512 13.57 23.39 16.55
CA SER A 512 12.51 22.79 17.37
C SER A 512 13.06 21.69 18.26
N VAL A 513 12.37 21.45 19.38
CA VAL A 513 12.68 20.38 20.33
C VAL A 513 11.43 19.55 20.56
N LEU A 514 11.59 18.23 20.41
CA LEU A 514 10.58 17.23 20.74
C LEU A 514 11.06 16.41 21.93
N GLU A 515 10.16 16.16 22.88
CA GLU A 515 10.41 15.26 24.01
C GLU A 515 9.47 14.07 23.93
N LEU A 516 10.06 12.88 23.99
CA LEU A 516 9.37 11.60 23.99
C LEU A 516 9.72 10.88 25.28
N ARG A 517 8.73 10.60 26.13
CA ARG A 517 8.91 9.78 27.32
C ARG A 517 8.84 8.31 26.93
N CYS A 518 9.82 7.56 27.40
CA CYS A 518 9.94 6.14 27.18
C CYS A 518 9.75 5.36 28.48
N THR A 519 8.74 4.50 28.51
CA THR A 519 8.57 3.49 29.55
C THR A 519 9.21 2.19 29.07
N GLY A 520 10.17 1.65 29.83
CA GLY A 520 10.89 0.41 29.48
C GLY A 520 12.27 0.62 28.83
N CYS A 521 12.63 1.84 28.44
CA CYS A 521 14.00 2.12 27.98
C CYS A 521 15.00 2.05 29.14
N LEU A 522 16.04 1.24 28.96
CA LEU A 522 17.14 1.10 29.92
C LEU A 522 18.35 2.00 29.61
N GLY A 523 18.40 2.61 28.43
CA GLY A 523 19.52 3.45 27.99
C GLY A 523 19.25 4.14 26.65
N ALA A 524 20.32 4.72 26.10
CA ALA A 524 20.26 5.45 24.82
C ALA A 524 20.19 4.53 23.59
N ALA A 525 20.60 3.26 23.73
CA ALA A 525 20.41 2.24 22.71
C ALA A 525 19.06 1.53 22.92
N LEU A 526 18.17 1.65 21.95
CA LEU A 526 16.84 1.06 22.00
C LEU A 526 16.88 -0.42 21.63
N PRO A 527 16.05 -1.27 22.25
CA PRO A 527 15.87 -2.64 21.78
C PRO A 527 15.18 -2.61 20.42
N LEU A 528 15.82 -3.20 19.41
CA LEU A 528 15.23 -3.33 18.09
C LEU A 528 14.04 -4.30 18.13
N ALA A 529 12.99 -4.02 17.37
CA ALA A 529 11.96 -4.99 17.04
C ALA A 529 12.53 -6.03 16.05
N LEU A 530 13.18 -7.06 16.60
CA LEU A 530 13.75 -8.19 15.85
C LEU A 530 12.68 -9.09 15.23
#